data_AF-A0A0E2N4Z5-F1
#
_entry.id   AF-A0A0E2N4Z5-F1
#
_cell.length_a   1.000
_cell.length_b   1.000
_cell.length_c   1.000
_cell.angle_alpha   90.00
_cell.angle_beta   90.00
_cell.angle_gamma   90.00
#
_symmetry.space_group_name_H-M   'P 1'
#
loop_
_entity.id
_entity.type
_entity.pdbx_description
1 polymer ?
#
loop_
_entity_poly.entity_id
_entity_poly.type
_entity_poly.pdbx_seq_one_letter_code
_entity_poly.pdbx_strand_id
1 'polypeptide(L)'
;MASQDIADDIRFIRQYLKVVAEKDERLSTGTLVHSRAYVEACAGWLPQTVTRYLRHLRQITECELAMTAAGIRFALSSYAWEA
;
A
#
# COMPACT_ATOMS: atom_id res chain seq x y z
N MET A 1 12.96 -6.76 -1.53
CA MET A 1 13.82 -5.62 -1.99
C MET A 1 12.93 -4.41 -1.78
N ALA A 2 13.33 -3.41 -0.98
CA ALA A 2 12.37 -2.43 -0.42
C ALA A 2 11.43 -1.76 -1.45
N SER A 3 11.88 -1.55 -2.68
CA SER A 3 11.05 -0.99 -3.77
C SER A 3 10.01 -1.95 -4.37
N GLN A 4 10.17 -3.27 -4.20
CA GLN A 4 9.16 -4.25 -4.58
C GLN A 4 8.16 -4.44 -3.43
N ASP A 5 8.68 -4.38 -2.20
CA ASP A 5 7.89 -4.46 -0.97
C ASP A 5 6.90 -3.27 -0.86
N ILE A 6 7.24 -2.10 -1.39
CA ILE A 6 6.35 -0.92 -1.40
C ILE A 6 5.20 -1.00 -2.43
N ALA A 7 5.41 -1.65 -3.58
CA ALA A 7 4.36 -1.83 -4.58
C ALA A 7 3.24 -2.75 -4.05
N ASP A 8 3.64 -3.83 -3.37
CA ASP A 8 2.71 -4.70 -2.64
C ASP A 8 2.00 -3.94 -1.52
N ASP A 9 2.73 -3.15 -0.73
CA ASP A 9 2.11 -2.32 0.31
C ASP A 9 1.05 -1.36 -0.26
N ILE A 10 1.35 -0.68 -1.39
CA ILE A 10 0.38 0.20 -2.08
C ILE A 10 -0.85 -0.59 -2.53
N ARG A 11 -0.65 -1.77 -3.14
CA ARG A 11 -1.74 -2.64 -3.59
C ARG A 11 -2.63 -3.06 -2.44
N PHE A 12 -2.04 -3.53 -1.34
CA PHE A 12 -2.78 -3.96 -0.16
C PHE A 12 -3.51 -2.80 0.53
N ILE A 13 -2.88 -1.62 0.66
CA ILE A 13 -3.53 -0.43 1.21
C ILE A 13 -4.76 -0.07 0.39
N ARG A 14 -4.65 -0.03 -0.95
CA ARG A 14 -5.79 0.26 -1.85
C ARG A 14 -6.90 -0.78 -1.68
N GLN A 15 -6.55 -2.06 -1.61
CA GLN A 15 -7.51 -3.14 -1.42
C GLN A 15 -8.23 -3.04 -0.08
N TYR A 16 -7.50 -2.81 1.02
CA TYR A 16 -8.10 -2.72 2.35
C TYR A 16 -9.00 -1.50 2.50
N LEU A 17 -8.59 -0.34 1.95
CA LEU A 17 -9.45 0.85 1.88
C LEU A 17 -10.75 0.57 1.12
N LYS A 18 -10.65 -0.11 -0.03
CA LYS A 18 -11.82 -0.51 -0.82
C LYS A 18 -12.76 -1.41 -0.01
N VAL A 19 -12.25 -2.50 0.57
CA VAL A 19 -13.06 -3.45 1.37
C VAL A 19 -13.75 -2.74 2.54
N VAL A 20 -13.05 -1.84 3.23
CA VAL A 20 -13.62 -1.08 4.36
C VAL A 20 -14.69 -0.10 3.91
N ALA A 21 -14.52 0.55 2.75
CA ALA A 21 -15.52 1.45 2.19
C ALA A 21 -16.78 0.70 1.73
N GLU A 22 -16.61 -0.51 1.20
CA GLU A 22 -17.69 -1.38 0.68
C GLU A 22 -18.35 -2.24 1.78
N LYS A 23 -18.10 -1.95 3.07
CA LYS A 23 -18.52 -2.79 4.21
C LYS A 23 -20.02 -3.11 4.28
N ASP A 24 -20.85 -2.18 3.81
CA ASP A 24 -22.31 -2.29 3.83
C ASP A 24 -22.89 -2.53 2.42
N GLU A 25 -22.01 -2.61 1.40
CA GLU A 25 -22.42 -2.83 0.02
C GLU A 25 -22.97 -4.25 -0.15
N ARG A 26 -24.02 -4.38 -0.96
CA ARG A 26 -24.72 -5.64 -1.20
C ARG A 26 -24.79 -5.93 -2.69
N LEU A 27 -24.65 -7.21 -3.01
CA LEU A 27 -24.96 -7.74 -4.34
C LEU A 27 -26.46 -7.63 -4.61
N SER A 28 -26.86 -7.80 -5.87
CA SER A 28 -28.29 -7.84 -6.27
C SER A 28 -29.10 -8.93 -5.55
N THR A 29 -28.44 -9.96 -5.03
CA THR A 29 -29.02 -11.04 -4.22
C THR A 29 -29.30 -10.64 -2.76
N GLY A 30 -28.89 -9.44 -2.34
CA GLY A 30 -29.01 -8.94 -0.97
C GLY A 30 -27.87 -9.36 -0.03
N THR A 31 -26.97 -10.25 -0.47
CA THR A 31 -25.77 -10.65 0.29
C THR A 31 -24.73 -9.52 0.31
N LEU A 32 -24.02 -9.34 1.43
CA LEU A 32 -22.91 -8.39 1.51
C LEU A 32 -21.80 -8.73 0.50
N VAL A 33 -21.18 -7.72 -0.10
CA VAL A 33 -20.04 -7.88 -1.01
C VAL A 33 -18.83 -8.50 -0.28
N HIS A 34 -18.60 -8.08 0.96
CA HIS A 34 -17.53 -8.60 1.82
C HIS A 34 -18.10 -9.22 3.09
N SER A 35 -17.49 -10.30 3.59
CA SER A 35 -17.87 -10.83 4.90
C SER A 35 -17.44 -9.88 6.01
N ARG A 36 -18.21 -9.81 7.09
CA ARG A 36 -17.90 -8.94 8.23
C ARG A 36 -16.51 -9.22 8.83
N ALA A 37 -16.15 -10.49 8.95
CA ALA A 37 -14.84 -10.91 9.44
C ALA A 37 -13.70 -10.40 8.53
N TYR A 38 -13.91 -10.38 7.21
CA TYR A 38 -12.91 -9.87 6.29
C TYR A 38 -12.79 -8.35 6.35
N VAL A 39 -13.90 -7.63 6.49
CA VAL A 39 -13.89 -6.17 6.72
C VAL A 39 -13.13 -5.82 7.99
N GLU A 40 -13.40 -6.53 9.09
CA GLU A 40 -12.72 -6.33 10.38
C GLU A 40 -11.22 -6.62 10.27
N ALA A 41 -10.83 -7.69 9.57
CA ALA A 41 -9.44 -8.00 9.30
C ALA A 41 -8.74 -6.91 8.47
N CYS A 42 -9.36 -6.44 7.38
CA CYS A 42 -8.82 -5.36 6.56
C CYS A 42 -8.66 -4.05 7.34
N ALA A 43 -9.62 -3.71 8.20
CA ALA A 43 -9.51 -2.56 9.10
C ALA A 43 -8.33 -2.68 10.08
N GLY A 44 -8.07 -3.90 10.59
CA GLY A 44 -6.92 -4.19 11.46
C GLY A 44 -5.57 -4.19 10.74
N TRP A 45 -5.51 -4.67 9.50
CA TRP A 45 -4.28 -4.75 8.70
C TRP A 45 -3.88 -3.42 8.07
N LEU A 46 -4.85 -2.56 7.75
CA LEU A 46 -4.61 -1.26 7.11
C LEU A 46 -3.56 -0.41 7.85
N PRO A 47 -3.68 -0.10 9.15
CA PRO A 47 -2.70 0.73 9.85
C PRO A 47 -1.31 0.08 9.91
N GLN A 48 -1.23 -1.25 10.02
CA GLN A 48 0.03 -2.00 10.04
C GLN A 48 0.73 -1.91 8.67
N THR A 49 -0.04 -2.05 7.60
CA THR A 49 0.46 -1.98 6.22
C THR A 49 0.90 -0.56 5.86
N VAL A 50 0.14 0.46 6.27
CA VAL A 50 0.55 1.87 6.14
C VAL A 50 1.84 2.16 6.89
N THR A 51 1.99 1.63 8.11
CA THR A 51 3.24 1.79 8.88
C THR A 51 4.44 1.16 8.17
N ARG A 52 4.25 -0.04 7.59
CA ARG A 52 5.29 -0.71 6.80
C ARG A 52 5.64 0.06 5.53
N TYR A 53 4.64 0.52 4.79
CA TYR A 53 4.80 1.39 3.62
C TYR A 53 5.64 2.63 3.93
N LEU A 54 5.30 3.37 4.98
CA LEU A 54 6.02 4.60 5.37
C LEU A 54 7.48 4.33 5.75
N ARG A 55 7.76 3.17 6.36
CA ARG A 55 9.13 2.75 6.67
C ARG A 55 9.93 2.49 5.39
N HIS A 56 9.37 1.75 4.44
CA HIS A 56 10.02 1.49 3.16
C HIS A 56 10.22 2.78 2.36
N LEU A 57 9.20 3.65 2.30
CA LEU A 57 9.27 4.94 1.64
C LEU A 57 10.41 5.79 2.20
N ARG A 58 10.52 5.88 3.53
CA ARG A 58 11.60 6.61 4.18
C ARG A 58 12.98 6.09 3.78
N GLN A 59 13.19 4.77 3.82
CA GLN A 59 14.48 4.16 3.45
C GLN A 59 14.88 4.47 2.00
N ILE A 60 13.90 4.40 1.09
CA ILE A 60 14.12 4.71 -0.33
C ILE A 60 14.46 6.19 -0.49
N THR A 61 13.67 7.08 0.09
CA THR A 61 13.90 8.53 0.02
C THR A 61 15.27 8.93 0.60
N GLU A 62 15.68 8.35 1.73
CA GLU A 62 17.01 8.58 2.30
C GLU A 62 18.14 8.14 1.34
N CYS A 63 17.96 7.02 0.63
CA CYS A 63 18.90 6.55 -0.38
C CYS A 63 18.95 7.49 -1.60
N GLU A 64 17.79 7.86 -2.15
CA GLU A 64 17.68 8.75 -3.31
C GLU A 64 18.28 10.14 -3.02
N LEU A 65 18.09 10.67 -1.82
CA LEU A 65 18.72 11.90 -1.36
C LEU A 65 20.25 11.77 -1.30
N ALA A 66 20.76 10.65 -0.78
CA ALA A 66 22.21 10.41 -0.74
C ALA A 66 22.83 10.30 -2.14
N MET A 67 22.15 9.62 -3.08
CA MET A 67 22.58 9.53 -4.48
C MET A 67 22.57 10.90 -5.17
N THR A 68 21.54 11.71 -4.91
CA THR A 68 21.43 13.07 -5.42
C THR A 68 22.57 13.95 -4.90
N ALA A 69 22.85 13.90 -3.59
CA ALA A 69 23.95 14.65 -2.98
C ALA A 69 25.33 14.24 -3.52
N ALA A 70 25.49 12.97 -3.90
CA ALA A 70 26.70 12.44 -4.53
C ALA A 70 26.79 12.73 -6.05
N GLY A 71 25.79 13.38 -6.65
CA GLY A 71 25.75 13.64 -8.09
C GLY A 71 25.58 12.37 -8.95
N ILE A 72 25.09 11.27 -8.35
CA ILE A 72 24.87 10.01 -9.05
C ILE A 72 23.55 10.10 -9.80
N ARG A 73 23.56 9.70 -11.08
CA ARG A 73 22.32 9.60 -11.87
C ARG A 73 21.64 8.26 -11.57
N PHE A 74 20.34 8.32 -11.29
CA PHE A 74 19.51 7.15 -11.02
C PHE A 74 18.09 7.38 -11.56
N ALA A 75 17.34 6.29 -11.73
CA ALA A 75 15.91 6.37 -11.99
C ALA A 75 15.16 6.42 -10.64
N LEU A 76 14.16 7.29 -10.52
CA LEU A 76 13.33 7.36 -9.32
C LEU A 76 12.64 6.02 -9.08
N SER A 77 12.66 5.56 -7.84
CA SER A 77 12.06 4.29 -7.45
C SER A 77 10.54 4.28 -7.69
N SER A 78 9.91 5.46 -7.64
CA SER A 78 8.47 5.64 -7.89
C SER A 78 8.02 5.16 -9.28
N TYR A 79 8.90 5.17 -10.28
CA TYR A 79 8.57 4.62 -11.61
C TYR A 79 8.24 3.13 -11.57
N ALA A 80 8.75 2.39 -10.57
CA ALA A 80 8.47 0.97 -10.42
C ALA A 80 7.14 0.68 -9.67
N TRP A 81 6.47 1.70 -9.11
CA TRP A 81 5.28 1.50 -8.27
C TRP A 81 3.97 1.80 -9.00
N GLU A 82 4.04 2.36 -10.20
CA GLU A 82 2.89 2.71 -11.04
C GLU A 82 2.40 1.56 -11.94
N ALA A 83 3.08 0.40 -11.92
CA ALA A 83 2.80 -0.77 -12.75
C ALA A 83 1.62 -1.63 -12.25
#